data_AF-A0A4V2X9T0-F1
#
_entry.id   AF-A0A4V2X9T0-F1
#
_cell.length_a   1.000
_cell.length_b   1.000
_cell.length_c   1.000
_cell.angle_alpha   90.00
_cell.angle_beta   90.00
_cell.angle_gamma   90.00
#
_symmetry.space_group_name_H-M   'P 1'
#
loop_
_entity.id
_entity.type
_entity.pdbx_description
1 polymer ?
#
loop_
_entity_poly.entity_id
_entity_poly.type
_entity_poly.pdbx_seq_one_letter_code
_entity_poly.pdbx_strand_id
1 'polypeptide(L)'
;MENNFSSFSDETRTPTRWMLLTDPLLNKPKVIIYKIDYPEYFLEVNSHYTSSECVAVDYQGMTFYIDICRDINNFGNPSHGMLLEMLHWYDSLKISPSLKKLSVQMPEQSFFFN
;
A
#
# COMPACT_ATOMS: atom_id res chain seq x y z
N MET A 1 -30.90 25.35 34.29
CA MET A 1 -30.00 24.22 33.97
C MET A 1 -29.83 24.24 32.46
N GLU A 2 -28.75 24.87 32.00
CA GLU A 2 -28.47 25.02 30.57
C GLU A 2 -27.72 23.78 30.09
N ASN A 3 -28.32 23.05 29.16
CA ASN A 3 -27.72 21.88 28.52
C ASN A 3 -26.68 22.36 27.49
N ASN A 4 -25.40 22.32 27.87
CA ASN A 4 -24.29 22.45 26.94
C ASN A 4 -24.16 21.16 26.11
N PHE A 5 -24.90 21.09 25.01
CA PHE A 5 -24.60 20.15 23.93
C PHE A 5 -23.43 20.71 23.12
N SER A 6 -22.21 20.37 23.52
CA SER A 6 -21.03 20.53 22.66
C SER A 6 -21.14 19.49 21.53
N SER A 7 -21.72 19.94 20.41
CA SER A 7 -21.70 19.22 19.14
C SER A 7 -20.28 19.26 18.59
N PHE A 8 -19.50 18.20 18.82
CA PHE A 8 -18.23 18.00 18.12
C PHE A 8 -18.54 17.59 16.68
N SER A 9 -18.69 18.57 15.79
CA SER A 9 -18.62 18.34 14.35
C SER A 9 -17.16 18.03 13.98
N ASP A 10 -16.78 16.75 14.08
CA ASP A 10 -15.53 16.22 13.50
C ASP A 10 -15.68 16.08 11.97
N GLU A 11 -16.01 17.19 11.30
CA GLU A 11 -16.30 17.25 9.85
C GLU A 11 -15.04 17.48 8.99
N THR A 12 -13.83 17.32 9.54
CA THR A 12 -12.58 17.55 8.77
C THR A 12 -11.75 16.30 8.51
N ARG A 13 -12.19 15.12 8.93
CA ARG A 13 -11.54 13.87 8.51
C ARG A 13 -12.06 13.48 7.14
N THR A 14 -11.42 13.99 6.09
CA THR A 14 -11.48 13.33 4.78
C THR A 14 -11.29 11.83 5.01
N PRO A 15 -12.23 10.98 4.55
CA PRO A 15 -12.11 9.54 4.76
C PRO A 15 -10.76 9.08 4.22
N THR A 16 -10.10 8.20 4.97
CA THR A 16 -8.81 7.65 4.58
C THR A 16 -8.94 7.07 3.17
N ARG A 17 -8.23 7.64 2.19
CA ARG A 17 -8.33 7.27 0.76
C ARG A 17 -7.91 5.83 0.46
N TRP A 18 -7.37 5.16 1.46
CA TRP A 18 -6.67 3.89 1.37
C TRP A 18 -7.17 2.97 2.47
N MET A 19 -7.37 1.70 2.11
CA MET A 19 -7.79 0.64 3.01
C MET A 19 -6.86 -0.55 2.86
N LEU A 20 -6.37 -1.04 3.99
CA LEU A 20 -5.56 -2.25 4.02
C LEU A 20 -6.49 -3.47 3.95
N LEU A 21 -6.28 -4.35 2.97
CA LEU A 21 -7.09 -5.56 2.79
C LEU A 21 -6.43 -6.83 3.29
N THR A 22 -5.12 -6.79 3.51
CA THR A 22 -4.37 -7.92 4.06
C THR A 22 -4.22 -7.76 5.55
N ASP A 23 -4.43 -8.82 6.31
CA ASP A 23 -4.13 -8.79 7.74
C ASP A 23 -2.61 -8.59 7.94
N PRO A 24 -2.19 -7.46 8.54
CA PRO A 24 -0.79 -7.17 8.81
C PRO A 24 -0.13 -8.20 9.76
N LEU A 25 -0.92 -8.87 10.59
CA LEU A 25 -0.44 -9.87 11.55
C LEU A 25 -0.08 -11.19 10.86
N LEU A 26 -0.61 -11.44 9.66
CA LEU A 26 -0.17 -12.54 8.82
C LEU A 26 1.16 -12.13 8.19
N ASN A 27 2.25 -12.79 8.62
CA ASN A 27 3.62 -12.56 8.14
C ASN A 27 3.81 -13.02 6.68
N LYS A 28 2.99 -12.50 5.77
CA LYS A 28 3.04 -12.75 4.34
C LYS A 28 3.96 -11.71 3.69
N PRO A 29 4.71 -12.10 2.65
CA PRO A 29 5.67 -11.23 1.97
C PRO A 29 5.01 -10.21 1.03
N LYS A 30 3.74 -9.86 1.28
CA LYS A 30 2.95 -9.02 0.38
C LYS A 30 1.84 -8.31 1.12
N VAL A 31 1.45 -7.16 0.58
CA VAL A 31 0.41 -6.31 1.16
C VAL A 31 -0.54 -5.88 0.05
N ILE A 32 -1.84 -6.12 0.27
CA ILE A 32 -2.90 -5.66 -0.64
C ILE A 32 -3.55 -4.41 -0.03
N ILE A 33 -3.56 -3.33 -0.81
CA ILE A 33 -4.12 -2.03 -0.47
C ILE A 33 -5.22 -1.71 -1.49
N TYR A 34 -6.37 -1.26 -1.00
CA TYR A 34 -7.47 -0.76 -1.81
C TYR A 34 -7.50 0.77 -1.76
N LYS A 35 -7.53 1.40 -2.92
CA LYS A 35 -7.81 2.83 -3.05
C LYS A 35 -9.32 3.02 -3.13
N ILE A 36 -9.89 3.67 -2.11
CA ILE A 36 -11.34 3.88 -1.97
C ILE A 36 -11.82 5.03 -2.86
N ASP A 37 -11.02 6.10 -2.97
CA ASP A 37 -11.39 7.26 -3.78
C ASP A 37 -11.22 6.97 -5.26
N TYR A 38 -12.00 7.63 -6.13
CA TYR A 38 -11.84 7.54 -7.58
C TYR A 38 -10.45 8.06 -8.05
N PRO A 39 -9.80 7.41 -9.03
CA PRO A 39 -10.08 6.06 -9.52
C PRO A 39 -9.69 4.99 -8.49
N GLU A 40 -10.49 3.94 -8.43
CA GLU A 40 -10.43 2.85 -7.46
C GLU A 40 -9.56 1.69 -7.96
N TYR A 41 -8.67 1.20 -7.09
CA TYR A 41 -7.72 0.15 -7.43
C TYR A 41 -7.52 -0.84 -6.30
N PHE A 42 -7.29 -2.10 -6.66
CA PHE A 42 -6.64 -3.09 -5.81
C PHE A 42 -5.17 -3.15 -6.20
N LEU A 43 -4.28 -2.81 -5.28
CA LEU A 43 -2.85 -2.72 -5.48
C LEU A 43 -2.15 -3.71 -4.55
N GLU A 44 -1.25 -4.53 -5.09
CA GLU A 44 -0.41 -5.42 -4.30
C GLU A 44 1.03 -4.89 -4.29
N VAL A 45 1.58 -4.68 -3.10
CA VAL A 45 2.96 -4.24 -2.89
C VAL A 45 3.84 -5.46 -2.67
N ASN A 46 4.79 -5.64 -3.57
CA ASN A 46 5.75 -6.74 -3.59
C ASN A 46 7.19 -6.21 -3.47
N SER A 47 8.05 -7.05 -2.88
CA SER A 47 9.48 -6.77 -2.69
C SER A 47 10.34 -7.07 -3.91
N HIS A 48 9.80 -7.80 -4.87
CA HIS A 48 10.48 -8.27 -6.05
C HIS A 48 9.54 -8.14 -7.24
N TYR A 49 10.14 -8.10 -8.43
CA TYR A 49 9.42 -8.15 -9.67
C TYR A 49 8.63 -9.46 -9.76
N THR A 50 7.33 -9.35 -9.93
CA THR A 50 6.38 -10.47 -9.98
C THR A 50 5.91 -10.74 -11.41
N SER A 51 5.68 -9.70 -12.21
CA SER A 51 5.07 -9.79 -13.53
C SER A 51 5.46 -8.65 -14.47
N SER A 52 5.23 -8.81 -15.77
CA SER A 52 5.41 -7.73 -16.77
C SER A 52 4.48 -6.54 -16.61
N GLU A 53 3.46 -6.67 -15.78
CA GLU A 53 2.47 -5.63 -15.52
C GLU A 53 2.73 -4.89 -14.20
N CYS A 54 3.79 -5.26 -13.47
CA CYS A 54 4.17 -4.58 -12.25
C CYS A 54 4.85 -3.24 -12.53
N VAL A 55 4.56 -2.25 -11.68
CA VAL A 55 5.16 -0.92 -11.76
C VAL A 55 6.23 -0.79 -10.68
N ALA A 56 7.46 -0.54 -11.09
CA ALA A 56 8.55 -0.24 -10.17
C ALA A 56 8.44 1.19 -9.64
N VAL A 57 8.53 1.35 -8.32
CA VAL A 57 8.40 2.64 -7.62
C VAL A 57 9.51 2.76 -6.59
N ASP A 58 10.36 3.78 -6.76
CA ASP A 58 11.40 4.10 -5.80
C ASP A 58 10.85 4.95 -4.66
N TYR A 59 10.97 4.46 -3.43
CA TYR A 59 10.51 5.12 -2.22
C TYR A 59 11.56 4.98 -1.11
N GLN A 60 12.03 6.12 -0.59
CA GLN A 60 13.06 6.19 0.47
C GLN A 60 14.33 5.36 0.20
N GLY A 61 14.77 5.31 -1.06
CA GLY A 61 15.97 4.56 -1.46
C GLY A 61 15.77 3.05 -1.59
N MET A 62 14.52 2.57 -1.57
CA MET A 62 14.15 1.19 -1.85
C MET A 62 13.21 1.14 -3.06
N THR A 63 13.36 0.14 -3.92
CA THR A 63 12.46 -0.09 -5.05
C THR A 63 11.39 -1.10 -4.65
N PHE A 64 10.12 -0.70 -4.79
CA PHE A 64 8.96 -1.56 -4.61
C PHE A 64 8.35 -1.89 -5.97
N TYR A 65 7.78 -3.08 -6.09
CA TYR A 65 7.06 -3.51 -7.28
C TYR A 65 5.59 -3.59 -6.94
N ILE A 66 4.77 -2.83 -7.67
CA ILE A 66 3.35 -2.72 -7.39
C ILE A 66 2.57 -3.36 -8.53
N ASP A 67 1.85 -4.43 -8.23
CA ASP A 67 0.91 -5.04 -9.16
C ASP A 67 -0.46 -4.38 -9.04
N ILE A 68 -1.06 -4.08 -10.19
CA ILE A 68 -2.44 -3.58 -10.27
C ILE A 68 -3.35 -4.81 -10.36
N CYS A 69 -3.73 -5.37 -9.21
CA CYS A 69 -4.58 -6.57 -9.19
C CYS A 69 -5.94 -6.34 -9.85
N ARG A 70 -6.49 -5.13 -9.73
CA ARG A 70 -7.76 -4.73 -10.35
C ARG A 70 -7.87 -3.23 -10.48
N ASP A 71 -8.17 -2.77 -11.69
CA ASP A 71 -8.66 -1.43 -11.99
C ASP A 71 -10.19 -1.47 -12.06
N ILE A 72 -10.86 -0.92 -11.05
CA ILE A 72 -12.32 -1.04 -10.90
C ILE A 72 -13.05 -0.17 -11.92
N ASN A 73 -12.46 0.97 -12.29
CA ASN A 73 -13.11 1.95 -13.14
C ASN A 73 -12.61 1.90 -14.60
N ASN A 74 -11.70 0.99 -14.94
CA ASN A 74 -11.02 0.94 -16.25
C ASN A 74 -10.32 2.26 -16.61
N PHE A 75 -9.74 2.93 -15.61
CA PHE A 75 -9.05 4.21 -15.77
C PHE A 75 -7.64 4.06 -16.37
N GLY A 76 -7.11 2.84 -16.38
CA GLY A 76 -5.75 2.52 -16.77
C GLY A 76 -4.80 2.56 -15.58
N ASN A 77 -3.49 2.64 -15.87
CA ASN A 77 -2.47 2.53 -14.84
C ASN A 77 -2.52 3.73 -13.86
N PRO A 78 -2.41 3.49 -12.54
CA PRO A 78 -2.29 4.54 -11.56
C PRO A 78 -1.05 5.39 -11.83
N SER A 79 -1.17 6.70 -11.59
CA SER A 79 -0.03 7.61 -11.76
C SER A 79 1.06 7.31 -10.73
N HIS A 80 2.32 7.59 -11.08
CA HIS A 80 3.44 7.39 -10.16
C HIS A 80 3.25 8.14 -8.82
N GLY A 81 2.71 9.36 -8.86
CA GLY A 81 2.42 10.14 -7.64
C GLY A 81 1.39 9.46 -6.72
N MET A 82 0.39 8.79 -7.30
CA MET A 82 -0.60 8.03 -6.53
C MET A 82 0.04 6.82 -5.84
N LEU A 83 0.96 6.13 -6.51
CA LEU A 83 1.68 5.00 -5.93
C LEU A 83 2.62 5.45 -4.80
N LEU A 84 3.26 6.61 -4.93
CA LEU A 84 4.05 7.22 -3.86
C LEU A 84 3.18 7.62 -2.66
N GLU A 85 2.00 8.21 -2.90
CA GLU A 85 1.05 8.55 -1.84
C GLU A 85 0.60 7.30 -1.08
N MET A 86 0.33 6.20 -1.78
CA MET A 86 -0.02 4.91 -1.18
C MET A 86 1.11 4.37 -0.28
N LEU A 87 2.35 4.35 -0.78
CA LEU A 87 3.51 3.87 0.00
C LEU A 87 3.74 4.76 1.23
N HIS A 88 3.62 6.08 1.07
CA HIS A 88 3.71 7.02 2.19
C HIS A 88 2.61 6.79 3.24
N TRP A 89 1.37 6.61 2.80
CA TRP A 89 0.26 6.27 3.68
C TRP A 89 0.53 4.96 4.43
N TYR A 90 0.95 3.90 3.74
CA TYR A 90 1.22 2.61 4.36
C TYR A 90 2.35 2.68 5.40
N ASP A 91 3.44 3.37 5.07
CA ASP A 91 4.58 3.61 5.98
C ASP A 91 4.14 4.36 7.27
N SER A 92 3.19 5.30 7.12
CA SER A 92 2.65 6.07 8.24
C SER A 92 1.85 5.24 9.26
N LEU A 93 1.30 4.08 8.85
CA LEU A 93 0.51 3.20 9.72
C LEU A 93 1.37 2.51 10.78
N LYS A 94 2.70 2.43 10.60
CA LYS A 94 3.66 1.78 11.52
C LYS A 94 3.27 0.33 11.91
N ILE A 95 2.64 -0.38 10.98
CA ILE A 95 2.23 -1.79 11.12
C ILE A 95 3.28 -2.74 10.54
N SER A 96 3.16 -4.04 10.85
CA SER A 96 3.96 -5.11 10.24
C SER A 96 3.15 -5.80 9.14
N PRO A 97 3.73 -6.31 8.04
CA PRO A 97 5.12 -6.09 7.62
C PRO A 97 5.33 -4.62 7.26
N SER A 98 6.40 -4.01 7.75
CA SER A 98 6.77 -2.66 7.30
C SER A 98 7.31 -2.72 5.87
N LEU A 99 7.35 -1.59 5.16
CA LEU A 99 7.97 -1.51 3.84
C LEU A 99 9.42 -2.02 3.84
N LYS A 100 10.18 -1.72 4.90
CA LYS A 100 11.54 -2.26 5.10
C LYS A 100 11.56 -3.78 5.26
N LYS A 101 10.57 -4.38 5.92
CA LYS A 101 10.50 -5.85 6.04
C LYS A 101 10.17 -6.51 4.71
N LEU A 102 9.31 -5.88 3.91
CA LEU A 102 9.04 -6.34 2.55
C LEU A 102 10.34 -6.32 1.73
N SER A 103 11.08 -5.21 1.72
CA SER A 103 12.31 -5.09 0.92
C SER A 103 13.42 -6.09 1.29
N VAL A 104 13.46 -6.57 2.53
CA VAL A 104 14.50 -7.50 3.02
C VAL A 104 14.18 -8.97 2.73
N GLN A 105 12.92 -9.31 2.41
CA GLN A 105 12.55 -10.67 2.01
C GLN A 105 12.98 -10.94 0.56
N MET A 106 14.29 -10.96 0.34
CA MET A 106 14.91 -11.77 -0.70
C MET A 106 14.91 -13.23 -0.20
N PRO A 107 14.45 -14.21 -0.99
CA PRO A 107 14.97 -15.54 -0.81
C PRO A 107 16.45 -15.45 -1.16
N GLU A 108 17.32 -15.81 -0.21
CA GLU A 108 18.67 -16.22 -0.57
C GLU A 108 18.53 -17.35 -1.59
N GLN A 109 18.66 -17.03 -2.88
CA GLN A 109 19.04 -18.04 -3.84
C GLN A 109 20.50 -18.35 -3.52
N SER A 110 20.69 -19.27 -2.58
CA SER A 110 21.96 -19.93 -2.33
C SER A 110 22.31 -20.70 -3.61
N PHE A 111 22.94 -20.03 -4.57
CA PHE A 111 23.67 -20.69 -5.63
C PHE A 111 24.91 -21.34 -5.01
N PHE A 112 24.71 -22.48 -4.36
CA PHE A 112 25.80 -23.43 -4.14
C PHE A 112 26.14 -24.04 -5.50
N PHE A 113 27.14 -23.48 -6.18
CA PHE A 113 27.91 -24.24 -7.16
C PHE A 113 29.06 -24.92 -6.41
N ASN A 114 28.95 -26.25 -6.28
CA ASN A 114 30.10 -27.15 -6.07
C ASN A 114 30.53 -27.68 -7.45
#